data_AF-A0A4Y2U5U2-F1
#
_entry.id   AF-A0A4Y2U5U2-F1
#
_cell.length_a   1.000
_cell.length_b   1.000
_cell.length_c   1.000
_cell.angle_alpha   90.00
_cell.angle_beta   90.00
_cell.angle_gamma   90.00
#
_symmetry.space_group_name_H-M   'P 1'
#
loop_
_entity.id
_entity.type
_entity.pdbx_description
1 polymer ?
#
loop_
_entity_poly.entity_id
_entity_poly.type
_entity_poly.pdbx_seq_one_letter_code
_entity_poly.pdbx_strand_id
1 'polypeptide(L)'
;MSTSGATTSLASKLFNVKSKITQEAQITLLENARIRLGWVKAHIGINGNEIADTLAKEATTDGIPASLPFPKRFLKKQLLQLSLSRWQAEWDNGETGRSVYSIIPKISNKQLHWSRECIQFTTGHGPFPSYLKRFGLHSTDYCGCGEIGNPLHYATRCPLTLSYHHKEPSPQFIVHWWKSALSRKLSRRNIDNLITFWRLTKT
;
A
#
# COMPACT_ATOMS: atom_id res chain seq x y z
N MET A 1 -16.57 -44.19 15.59
CA MET A 1 -16.81 -42.91 14.87
C MET A 1 -15.65 -41.98 15.14
N SER A 2 -15.15 -41.39 14.06
CA SER A 2 -13.80 -40.85 13.85
C SER A 2 -13.44 -39.63 14.71
N THR A 3 -12.27 -39.66 15.35
CA THR A 3 -11.60 -38.49 15.94
C THR A 3 -10.43 -37.98 15.08
N SER A 4 -10.39 -38.32 13.79
CA SER A 4 -9.31 -37.97 12.86
C SER A 4 -9.40 -36.57 12.22
N GLY A 5 -10.28 -35.70 12.72
CA GLY A 5 -10.60 -34.42 12.06
C GLY A 5 -9.74 -33.22 12.48
N ALA A 6 -9.20 -33.22 13.70
CA ALA A 6 -8.54 -32.02 14.27
C ALA A 6 -7.04 -31.92 13.93
N THR A 7 -6.34 -33.03 13.80
CA THR A 7 -4.89 -33.07 13.49
C THR A 7 -4.59 -32.67 12.04
N THR A 8 -5.47 -33.03 11.10
CA THR A 8 -5.31 -32.76 9.66
C THR A 8 -5.46 -31.27 9.32
N SER A 9 -6.27 -30.53 10.10
CA SER A 9 -6.52 -29.09 9.89
C SER A 9 -5.38 -28.17 10.33
N LEU A 10 -4.57 -28.57 11.32
CA LEU A 10 -3.40 -27.79 11.72
C LEU A 10 -2.24 -28.04 10.75
N ALA A 11 -2.04 -29.30 10.33
CA ALA A 11 -1.02 -29.70 9.37
C ALA A 11 -1.16 -28.96 8.02
N SER A 12 -2.37 -28.77 7.51
CA SER A 12 -2.58 -28.11 6.20
C SER A 12 -2.24 -26.61 6.20
N LYS A 13 -2.33 -25.92 7.33
CA LYS A 13 -1.92 -24.51 7.46
C LYS A 13 -0.40 -24.34 7.57
N LEU A 14 0.33 -25.37 8.02
CA LEU A 14 1.79 -25.35 8.19
C LEU A 14 2.53 -25.47 6.85
N PHE A 15 2.02 -26.27 5.90
CA PHE A 15 2.69 -26.50 4.60
C PHE A 15 2.51 -25.38 3.55
N ASN A 16 1.83 -24.28 3.87
CA ASN A 16 1.62 -23.18 2.92
C ASN A 16 2.75 -22.13 2.94
N VAL A 17 3.82 -22.35 3.71
CA VAL A 17 4.99 -21.46 3.77
C VAL A 17 6.03 -21.93 2.77
N LYS A 18 6.42 -21.09 1.79
CA LYS A 18 7.38 -21.46 0.72
C LYS A 18 8.84 -21.57 1.17
N SER A 19 9.20 -20.99 2.32
CA SER A 19 10.58 -20.96 2.81
C SER A 19 10.96 -22.29 3.45
N LYS A 20 11.98 -22.97 2.90
CA LYS A 20 12.53 -24.22 3.44
C LYS A 20 12.94 -24.10 4.91
N ILE A 21 13.60 -23.00 5.28
CA ILE A 21 14.04 -22.72 6.65
C ILE A 21 12.84 -22.63 7.61
N THR A 22 11.74 -22.01 7.16
CA THR A 22 10.55 -21.86 8.00
C THR A 22 9.83 -23.20 8.19
N GLN A 23 9.81 -24.05 7.17
CA GLN A 23 9.26 -25.40 7.28
C GLN A 23 10.07 -26.26 8.28
N GLU A 24 11.40 -26.24 8.19
CA GLU A 24 12.29 -26.97 9.10
C GLU A 24 12.14 -26.52 10.55
N ALA A 25 12.07 -25.20 10.79
CA ALA A 25 11.84 -24.64 12.11
C ALA A 25 10.47 -25.07 12.67
N GLN A 26 9.42 -25.07 11.85
CA GLN A 26 8.08 -25.50 12.26
C GLN A 26 8.04 -26.97 12.65
N ILE A 27 8.65 -27.85 11.86
CA ILE A 27 8.72 -29.29 12.14
C ILE A 27 9.45 -29.52 13.49
N THR A 28 10.60 -28.87 13.67
CA THR A 28 11.39 -28.97 14.91
C THR A 28 10.58 -28.57 16.14
N LEU A 29 9.78 -27.50 16.06
CA LEU A 29 8.94 -27.03 17.15
C LEU A 29 7.78 -28.00 17.45
N LEU A 30 7.17 -28.59 16.42
CA LEU A 30 6.05 -29.53 16.58
C LEU A 30 6.48 -30.86 17.19
N GLU A 31 7.67 -31.35 16.85
CA GLU A 31 8.23 -32.59 17.38
C GLU A 31 8.70 -32.47 18.84
N ASN A 32 8.88 -31.24 19.34
CA ASN A 32 9.45 -30.98 20.66
C ASN A 32 8.49 -30.21 21.58
N ALA A 33 7.59 -30.93 22.24
CA ALA A 33 6.60 -30.37 23.18
C ALA A 33 7.20 -29.66 24.42
N ARG A 34 8.51 -29.75 24.64
CA ARG A 34 9.23 -29.08 25.75
C ARG A 34 9.71 -27.68 25.41
N ILE A 35 9.66 -27.27 24.15
CA ILE A 35 10.12 -25.94 23.73
C ILE A 35 9.03 -24.90 24.04
N ARG A 36 9.42 -23.81 24.69
CA ARG A 36 8.55 -22.65 24.94
C ARG A 36 9.13 -21.44 24.24
N LEU A 37 8.28 -20.73 23.52
CA LEU A 37 8.65 -19.49 22.82
C LEU A 37 8.10 -18.30 23.60
N GLY A 38 8.98 -17.32 23.83
CA GLY A 38 8.63 -16.03 24.43
C GLY A 38 9.28 -14.92 23.63
N TRP A 39 8.56 -13.81 23.46
CA TRP A 39 9.12 -12.61 22.87
C TRP A 39 9.67 -11.69 23.96
N VAL A 40 10.85 -11.15 23.75
CA VAL A 40 11.47 -10.12 24.58
C VAL A 40 11.88 -8.94 23.71
N LYS A 41 11.85 -7.74 24.29
CA LYS A 41 12.26 -6.52 23.59
C LYS A 41 13.79 -6.48 23.49
N ALA A 42 14.31 -6.09 22.32
CA ALA A 42 15.74 -5.90 22.10
C ALA A 42 16.26 -4.60 22.74
N HIS A 43 17.56 -4.58 23.08
CA HIS A 43 18.30 -3.40 23.54
C HIS A 43 17.76 -2.74 24.81
N ILE A 44 17.33 -3.56 25.77
CA ILE A 44 16.87 -3.09 27.09
C ILE A 44 17.69 -3.69 28.24
N GLY A 45 18.82 -4.34 27.95
CA GLY A 45 19.74 -4.84 28.97
C GLY A 45 19.38 -6.24 29.51
N ILE A 46 18.53 -7.01 28.82
CA ILE A 46 18.31 -8.42 29.15
C ILE A 46 19.55 -9.22 28.76
N ASN A 47 20.38 -9.58 29.74
CA ASN A 47 21.71 -10.16 29.53
C ASN A 47 21.76 -11.26 28.46
N GLY A 48 20.86 -12.25 28.52
CA GLY A 48 20.83 -13.33 27.52
C GLY A 48 20.49 -12.88 26.10
N ASN A 49 19.60 -11.89 25.94
CA ASN A 49 19.25 -11.34 24.64
C ASN A 49 20.41 -10.48 24.09
N GLU A 50 21.05 -9.67 24.93
CA GLU A 50 22.19 -8.84 24.51
C GLU A 50 23.40 -9.69 24.10
N ILE A 51 23.66 -10.81 24.81
CA ILE A 51 24.68 -11.78 24.41
C ILE A 51 24.33 -12.40 23.06
N ALA A 52 23.09 -12.84 22.85
CA ALA A 52 22.65 -13.42 21.58
C ALA A 52 22.78 -12.42 20.41
N ASP A 53 22.37 -11.16 20.61
CA ASP A 53 22.51 -10.10 19.61
C ASP A 53 23.99 -9.79 19.29
N THR A 54 24.84 -9.78 20.31
CA THR A 54 26.29 -9.57 20.16
C THR A 54 26.91 -10.69 19.34
N LEU A 55 26.63 -11.95 19.69
CA LEU A 55 27.13 -13.12 18.96
C LEU A 55 26.61 -13.16 17.52
N ALA A 56 25.33 -12.83 17.28
CA ALA A 56 24.78 -12.75 15.93
C ALA A 56 25.47 -11.65 15.10
N LYS A 57 25.85 -10.53 15.73
CA LYS A 57 26.59 -9.44 15.09
C LYS A 57 28.03 -9.85 14.79
N GLU A 58 28.72 -10.52 15.70
CA GLU A 58 30.06 -11.08 15.48
C GLU A 58 30.07 -12.12 14.36
N ALA A 59 29.05 -12.97 14.28
CA ALA A 59 28.88 -13.92 13.19
C ALA A 59 28.68 -13.25 11.82
N THR A 60 28.28 -11.97 11.76
CA THR A 60 28.22 -11.21 10.49
C THR A 60 29.59 -10.72 10.04
N THR A 61 30.57 -10.68 10.93
CA THR A 61 31.97 -10.33 10.63
C THR A 61 32.83 -11.56 10.36
N ASP A 62 32.47 -12.71 10.94
CA ASP A 62 33.09 -14.01 10.68
C ASP A 62 32.52 -14.65 9.40
N GLY A 63 33.08 -14.25 8.27
CA GLY A 63 32.81 -14.85 6.98
C GLY A 63 33.82 -14.40 5.93
N ILE A 64 33.90 -15.14 4.82
CA ILE A 64 34.66 -14.67 3.66
C ILE A 64 33.90 -13.46 3.10
N PRO A 65 34.49 -12.25 3.08
CA PRO A 65 33.85 -11.10 2.47
C PRO A 65 33.50 -11.48 1.03
N ALA A 66 32.22 -11.45 0.68
CA ALA A 66 31.81 -11.66 -0.69
C ALA A 66 32.46 -10.54 -1.52
N SER A 67 33.51 -10.88 -2.26
CA SER A 67 34.18 -9.97 -3.17
C SER A 67 33.21 -9.70 -4.31
N LEU A 68 32.47 -8.61 -4.19
CA LEU A 68 31.59 -8.17 -5.26
C LEU A 68 32.47 -7.54 -6.34
N PRO A 69 32.38 -8.01 -7.60
CA PRO A 69 33.17 -7.44 -8.71
C PRO A 69 32.86 -5.96 -8.97
N PHE A 70 31.79 -5.44 -8.38
CA PHE A 70 31.37 -4.05 -8.52
C PHE A 70 31.03 -3.43 -7.16
N PRO A 71 31.24 -2.11 -6.99
CA PRO A 71 30.80 -1.39 -5.80
C PRO A 71 29.30 -1.58 -5.54
N LYS A 72 28.91 -1.70 -4.27
CA LYS A 72 27.50 -1.82 -3.84
C LYS A 72 26.59 -0.74 -4.44
N ARG A 73 27.10 0.50 -4.60
CA ARG A 73 26.36 1.61 -5.23
C ARG A 73 26.00 1.32 -6.69
N PHE A 74 26.92 0.74 -7.46
CA PHE A 74 26.71 0.36 -8.85
C PHE A 74 25.63 -0.71 -8.95
N LEU A 75 25.76 -1.78 -8.15
CA LEU A 75 24.77 -2.87 -8.12
C LEU A 75 23.37 -2.36 -7.71
N LYS A 76 23.28 -1.52 -6.67
CA LYS A 76 22.03 -0.88 -6.27
C LYS A 76 21.40 -0.06 -7.40
N LYS A 77 22.20 0.69 -8.17
CA LYS A 77 21.71 1.46 -9.32
C LYS A 77 21.16 0.54 -10.41
N GLN A 78 21.89 -0.52 -10.75
CA GLN A 78 21.44 -1.51 -11.75
C GLN A 78 20.14 -2.19 -11.33
N LEU A 79 20.04 -2.63 -10.07
CA LEU A 79 18.83 -3.25 -9.52
C LEU A 79 17.64 -2.29 -9.53
N LEU A 80 17.86 -1.01 -9.17
CA LEU A 80 16.81 0.00 -9.23
C LEU A 80 16.32 0.21 -10.67
N GLN A 81 17.22 0.30 -11.65
CA GLN A 81 16.84 0.45 -13.06
C GLN A 81 16.03 -0.75 -13.55
N LEU A 82 16.49 -1.97 -13.29
CA LEU A 82 15.76 -3.18 -13.66
C LEU A 82 14.38 -3.24 -13.00
N SER A 83 14.29 -2.86 -11.72
CA SER A 83 13.03 -2.84 -10.97
C SER A 83 12.05 -1.82 -11.55
N LEU A 84 12.53 -0.60 -11.88
CA LEU A 84 11.72 0.43 -12.52
C LEU A 84 11.30 0.01 -13.93
N SER A 85 12.16 -0.63 -14.73
CA SER A 85 11.76 -1.10 -16.06
C SER A 85 10.66 -2.16 -15.98
N ARG A 86 10.78 -3.13 -15.05
CA ARG A 86 9.75 -4.16 -14.85
C ARG A 86 8.44 -3.56 -14.35
N TRP A 87 8.51 -2.70 -13.33
CA TRP A 87 7.33 -2.07 -12.79
C TRP A 87 6.65 -1.13 -13.81
N GLN A 88 7.41 -0.44 -14.67
CA GLN A 88 6.85 0.34 -15.76
C GLN A 88 6.12 -0.54 -16.77
N ALA A 89 6.68 -1.70 -17.13
CA ALA A 89 6.03 -2.64 -18.04
C ALA A 89 4.71 -3.19 -17.46
N GLU A 90 4.69 -3.53 -16.17
CA GLU A 90 3.45 -3.90 -15.47
C GLU A 90 2.46 -2.73 -15.41
N TRP A 91 2.96 -1.50 -15.23
CA TRP A 91 2.11 -0.31 -15.17
C TRP A 91 1.49 0.05 -16.53
N ASP A 92 2.25 -0.09 -17.61
CA ASP A 92 1.79 0.15 -18.98
C ASP A 92 0.74 -0.89 -19.42
N ASN A 93 0.94 -2.17 -19.06
CA ASN A 93 0.09 -3.27 -19.51
C ASN A 93 -1.02 -3.68 -18.52
N GLY A 94 -0.97 -3.19 -17.28
CA GLY A 94 -1.95 -3.56 -16.26
C GLY A 94 -3.36 -3.04 -16.56
N GLU A 95 -4.38 -3.77 -16.13
CA GLU A 95 -5.79 -3.38 -16.31
C GLU A 95 -6.35 -2.55 -15.15
N THR A 96 -5.68 -2.59 -13.99
CA THR A 96 -6.12 -1.87 -12.78
C THR A 96 -5.48 -0.50 -12.67
N GLY A 97 -6.10 0.40 -11.90
CA GLY A 97 -5.55 1.74 -11.63
C GLY A 97 -5.47 2.66 -12.85
N ARG A 98 -6.22 2.39 -13.94
CA ARG A 98 -6.12 3.13 -15.21
C ARG A 98 -6.43 4.64 -15.09
N SER A 99 -7.30 5.01 -14.15
CA SER A 99 -7.53 6.43 -13.81
C SER A 99 -6.24 7.10 -13.34
N VAL A 100 -5.49 6.47 -12.44
CA VAL A 100 -4.20 6.97 -11.96
C VAL A 100 -3.12 6.91 -13.04
N TYR A 101 -3.11 5.88 -13.89
CA TYR A 101 -2.20 5.77 -15.04
C TYR A 101 -2.29 6.98 -15.97
N SER A 102 -3.51 7.46 -16.26
CA SER A 102 -3.70 8.65 -17.09
C SER A 102 -3.02 9.90 -16.51
N ILE A 103 -2.89 9.98 -15.19
CA ILE A 103 -2.29 11.09 -14.45
C ILE A 103 -0.77 10.89 -14.33
N ILE A 104 -0.33 9.70 -13.95
CA ILE A 104 1.08 9.32 -13.74
C ILE A 104 1.41 8.14 -14.66
N PRO A 105 1.63 8.37 -15.96
CA PRO A 105 1.93 7.29 -16.90
C PRO A 105 3.34 6.74 -16.73
N LYS A 106 4.27 7.53 -16.20
CA LYS A 106 5.66 7.13 -15.97
C LYS A 106 5.94 7.00 -14.48
N ILE A 107 6.33 5.80 -14.06
CA ILE A 107 6.74 5.54 -12.69
C ILE A 107 8.11 6.14 -12.43
N SER A 108 8.35 6.52 -11.19
CA SER A 108 9.65 6.99 -10.75
C SER A 108 9.87 6.65 -9.28
N ASN A 109 11.11 6.70 -8.85
CA ASN A 109 11.46 6.58 -7.43
C ASN A 109 11.26 7.90 -6.65
N LYS A 110 10.72 8.95 -7.29
CA LYS A 110 10.44 10.23 -6.63
C LYS A 110 9.12 10.14 -5.90
N GLN A 111 9.11 10.55 -4.64
CA GLN A 111 7.89 10.65 -3.88
C GLN A 111 7.02 11.77 -4.46
N LEU A 112 5.80 11.43 -4.84
CA LEU A 112 4.75 12.41 -5.07
C LEU A 112 4.25 12.79 -3.68
N HIS A 113 4.60 13.99 -3.20
CA HIS A 113 4.19 14.50 -1.88
C HIS A 113 2.68 14.79 -1.82
N TRP A 114 1.87 13.79 -2.11
CA TRP A 114 0.41 13.82 -2.01
C TRP A 114 0.00 13.46 -0.60
N SER A 115 -0.95 14.22 -0.06
CA SER A 115 -1.64 13.89 1.18
C SER A 115 -2.45 12.59 1.01
N ARG A 116 -2.89 12.03 2.13
CA ARG A 116 -3.83 10.90 2.11
C ARG A 116 -5.10 11.28 1.35
N GLU A 117 -5.60 12.49 1.55
CA GLU A 117 -6.81 13.03 0.94
C GLU A 117 -6.67 13.12 -0.58
N CYS A 118 -5.54 13.63 -1.09
CA CYS A 118 -5.24 13.63 -2.51
C CYS A 118 -5.19 12.21 -3.10
N ILE A 119 -4.60 11.24 -2.38
CA ILE A 119 -4.58 9.83 -2.81
C ILE A 119 -6.00 9.27 -2.90
N GLN A 120 -6.84 9.51 -1.88
CA GLN A 120 -8.24 9.07 -1.91
C GLN A 120 -9.04 9.72 -3.03
N PHE A 121 -8.86 11.02 -3.24
CA PHE A 121 -9.53 11.78 -4.28
C PHE A 121 -9.19 11.26 -5.68
N THR A 122 -7.90 11.01 -5.95
CA THR A 122 -7.41 10.56 -7.26
C THR A 122 -7.75 9.12 -7.60
N THR A 123 -7.65 8.23 -6.61
CA THR A 123 -8.02 6.82 -6.78
C THR A 123 -9.54 6.63 -6.78
N GLY A 124 -10.28 7.59 -6.21
CA GLY A 124 -11.69 7.41 -5.86
C GLY A 124 -11.88 6.53 -4.62
N HIS A 125 -10.83 6.13 -3.90
CA HIS A 125 -10.92 5.29 -2.71
C HIS A 125 -11.15 6.15 -1.45
N GLY A 126 -12.33 6.75 -1.36
CA GLY A 126 -12.70 7.68 -0.30
C GLY A 126 -14.16 7.57 0.11
N PRO A 127 -14.71 8.57 0.84
CA PRO A 127 -16.10 8.60 1.27
C PRO A 127 -17.09 8.92 0.13
N PHE A 128 -16.81 8.43 -1.07
CA PHE A 128 -17.59 8.66 -2.27
C PHE A 128 -18.67 7.58 -2.42
N PRO A 129 -19.96 7.92 -2.57
CA PRO A 129 -21.01 6.94 -2.82
C PRO A 129 -20.68 5.94 -3.92
N SER A 130 -20.06 6.37 -5.04
CA SER A 130 -19.66 5.48 -6.12
C SER A 130 -18.66 4.40 -5.70
N TYR A 131 -17.72 4.74 -4.82
CA TYR A 131 -16.78 3.79 -4.24
C TYR A 131 -17.47 2.90 -3.21
N LEU A 132 -18.21 3.47 -2.27
CA LEU A 132 -18.87 2.73 -1.20
C LEU A 132 -19.87 1.70 -1.74
N LYS A 133 -20.62 2.04 -2.79
CA LYS A 133 -21.51 1.10 -3.50
C LYS A 133 -20.75 -0.06 -4.12
N ARG A 134 -19.62 0.21 -4.80
CA ARG A 134 -18.78 -0.83 -5.42
C ARG A 134 -18.27 -1.87 -4.41
N PHE A 135 -18.05 -1.46 -3.17
CA PHE A 135 -17.60 -2.33 -2.08
C PHE A 135 -18.73 -2.85 -1.18
N GLY A 136 -19.99 -2.63 -1.55
CA GLY A 136 -21.15 -3.12 -0.79
C GLY A 136 -21.36 -2.44 0.56
N LEU A 137 -20.72 -1.28 0.80
CA LEU A 137 -20.84 -0.51 2.03
C LEU A 137 -22.03 0.45 2.00
N HIS A 138 -22.51 0.79 0.80
CA HIS A 138 -23.67 1.66 0.58
C HIS A 138 -24.66 1.00 -0.40
N SER A 139 -25.95 1.29 -0.22
CA SER A 139 -27.02 0.80 -1.10
C SER A 139 -27.07 1.53 -2.46
N THR A 140 -26.50 2.73 -2.55
CA THR A 140 -26.54 3.58 -3.76
C THR A 140 -25.20 4.28 -4.01
N ASP A 141 -24.90 4.54 -5.28
CA ASP A 141 -23.80 5.38 -5.76
C ASP A 141 -24.19 6.86 -5.97
N TYR A 142 -25.42 7.25 -5.68
CA TYR A 142 -25.89 8.61 -5.78
C TYR A 142 -25.44 9.49 -4.60
N CYS A 143 -25.11 10.73 -4.93
CA CYS A 143 -24.96 11.85 -4.01
C CYS A 143 -26.35 12.32 -3.53
N GLY A 144 -26.41 12.99 -2.38
CA GLY A 144 -27.65 13.61 -1.88
C GLY A 144 -28.26 14.67 -2.81
N CYS A 145 -27.51 15.17 -3.79
CA CYS A 145 -28.04 16.07 -4.83
C CYS A 145 -28.58 15.32 -6.08
N GLY A 146 -28.59 13.99 -6.09
CA GLY A 146 -29.18 13.17 -7.16
C GLY A 146 -28.24 12.77 -8.32
N GLU A 147 -27.00 13.26 -8.38
CA GLU A 147 -25.99 12.81 -9.36
C GLU A 147 -25.09 11.70 -8.79
N ILE A 148 -24.30 11.01 -9.63
CA ILE A 148 -23.32 10.01 -9.18
C ILE A 148 -22.28 10.67 -8.27
N GLY A 149 -22.16 10.19 -7.03
CA GLY A 149 -21.25 10.70 -6.02
C GLY A 149 -19.81 10.24 -6.23
N ASN A 150 -19.14 10.77 -7.25
CA ASN A 150 -17.72 10.52 -7.55
C ASN A 150 -16.84 11.76 -7.26
N PRO A 151 -15.51 11.62 -7.21
CA PRO A 151 -14.60 12.73 -6.91
C PRO A 151 -14.78 13.96 -7.81
N LEU A 152 -14.94 13.74 -9.12
CA LEU A 152 -15.07 14.84 -10.08
C LEU A 152 -16.34 15.63 -9.83
N HIS A 153 -17.48 14.95 -9.65
CA HIS A 153 -18.76 15.58 -9.31
C HIS A 153 -18.64 16.51 -8.10
N TYR A 154 -18.05 16.02 -7.00
CA TYR A 154 -17.84 16.84 -5.80
C TYR A 154 -16.87 17.99 -5.99
N ALA A 155 -15.91 17.86 -6.89
CA ALA A 155 -14.93 18.90 -7.14
C ALA A 155 -15.37 19.93 -8.16
N THR A 156 -16.44 19.72 -8.94
CA THR A 156 -16.78 20.62 -10.05
C THR A 156 -18.24 21.00 -10.20
N ARG A 157 -19.20 20.21 -9.67
CA ARG A 157 -20.63 20.37 -9.98
C ARG A 157 -21.54 20.33 -8.75
N CYS A 158 -21.17 19.57 -7.72
CA CYS A 158 -22.07 19.28 -6.61
C CYS A 158 -22.48 20.56 -5.86
N PRO A 159 -23.78 20.86 -5.75
CA PRO A 159 -24.24 22.04 -5.00
C PRO A 159 -23.85 22.02 -3.51
N LEU A 160 -23.64 20.83 -2.95
CA LEU A 160 -23.25 20.65 -1.54
C LEU A 160 -21.79 21.01 -1.25
N THR A 161 -20.96 21.24 -2.28
CA THR A 161 -19.52 21.47 -2.14
C THR A 161 -19.02 22.69 -2.91
N LEU A 162 -19.91 23.67 -3.18
CA LEU A 162 -19.61 24.88 -3.97
C LEU A 162 -18.32 25.59 -3.55
N SER A 163 -18.04 25.69 -2.25
CA SER A 163 -16.84 26.34 -1.70
C SER A 163 -15.52 25.67 -2.10
N TYR A 164 -15.57 24.41 -2.53
CA TYR A 164 -14.41 23.62 -2.92
C TYR A 164 -14.32 23.40 -4.43
N HIS A 165 -15.16 24.06 -5.23
CA HIS A 165 -15.19 23.82 -6.66
C HIS A 165 -13.92 24.28 -7.37
N HIS A 166 -13.47 23.43 -8.26
CA HIS A 166 -12.57 23.75 -9.35
C HIS A 166 -13.42 23.96 -10.61
N LYS A 167 -12.84 24.69 -11.58
CA LYS A 167 -13.48 24.85 -12.90
C LYS A 167 -13.73 23.48 -13.52
N GLU A 168 -14.98 23.21 -13.92
CA GLU A 168 -15.35 21.96 -14.59
C GLU A 168 -14.58 21.82 -15.91
N PRO A 169 -13.92 20.67 -16.16
CA PRO A 169 -13.24 20.43 -17.41
C PRO A 169 -14.21 19.97 -18.49
N SER A 170 -13.97 20.38 -19.74
CA SER A 170 -14.56 19.70 -20.88
C SER A 170 -14.08 18.24 -20.94
N PRO A 171 -14.88 17.29 -21.47
CA PRO A 171 -14.53 15.85 -21.47
C PRO A 171 -13.15 15.55 -22.04
N GLN A 172 -12.76 16.21 -23.13
CA GLN A 172 -11.44 16.04 -23.77
C GLN A 172 -10.24 16.49 -22.92
N PHE A 173 -10.45 17.30 -21.88
CA PHE A 173 -9.40 17.85 -21.02
C PHE A 173 -9.40 17.27 -19.61
N ILE A 174 -10.18 16.22 -19.34
CA ILE A 174 -10.32 15.65 -18.00
C ILE A 174 -8.98 15.21 -17.39
N VAL A 175 -8.11 14.57 -18.18
CA VAL A 175 -6.80 14.11 -17.72
C VAL A 175 -5.88 15.29 -17.39
N HIS A 176 -5.91 16.34 -18.22
CA HIS A 176 -5.15 17.57 -17.96
C HIS A 176 -5.64 18.27 -16.69
N TRP A 177 -6.96 18.30 -16.49
CA TRP A 177 -7.56 18.83 -15.28
C TRP A 177 -7.07 18.10 -14.03
N TRP A 178 -7.05 16.76 -14.04
CA TRP A 178 -6.52 15.97 -12.92
C TRP A 178 -5.05 16.31 -12.63
N LYS A 179 -4.21 16.37 -13.66
CA LYS A 179 -2.79 16.74 -13.52
C LYS A 179 -2.62 18.15 -12.94
N SER A 180 -3.43 19.11 -13.39
CA SER A 180 -3.42 20.48 -12.87
C SER A 180 -3.89 20.54 -11.42
N ALA A 181 -4.97 19.81 -11.10
CA ALA A 181 -5.56 19.78 -9.77
C ALA A 181 -4.59 19.23 -8.70
N LEU A 182 -3.72 18.30 -9.10
CA LEU A 182 -2.78 17.63 -8.19
C LEU A 182 -1.38 18.23 -8.18
N SER A 183 -1.01 19.02 -9.18
CA SER A 183 0.31 19.68 -9.22
C SER A 183 0.34 20.92 -8.33
N ARG A 184 -0.71 21.76 -8.37
CA ARG A 184 -0.75 23.05 -7.67
C ARG A 184 -0.98 22.88 -6.16
N LYS A 185 -0.13 23.48 -5.33
CA LYS A 185 -0.22 23.38 -3.85
C LYS A 185 -1.55 23.91 -3.29
N LEU A 186 -2.08 25.00 -3.84
CA LEU A 186 -3.38 25.54 -3.42
C LEU A 186 -4.53 24.60 -3.80
N SER A 187 -4.46 24.02 -4.99
CA SER A 187 -5.45 23.06 -5.47
C SER A 187 -5.48 21.79 -4.61
N ARG A 188 -4.30 21.25 -4.27
CA ARG A 188 -4.21 20.12 -3.32
C ARG A 188 -4.80 20.43 -1.95
N ARG A 189 -4.52 21.62 -1.39
CA ARG A 189 -5.15 22.05 -0.13
C ARG A 189 -6.67 22.11 -0.22
N ASN A 190 -7.20 22.57 -1.34
CA ASN A 190 -8.64 22.61 -1.57
C ASN A 190 -9.25 21.20 -1.63
N ILE A 191 -8.59 20.26 -2.31
CA ILE A 191 -8.95 18.83 -2.31
C ILE A 191 -8.89 18.25 -0.90
N ASP A 192 -7.84 18.56 -0.13
CA ASP A 192 -7.70 18.09 1.25
C ASP A 192 -8.87 18.55 2.12
N ASN A 193 -9.25 19.83 1.98
CA ASN A 193 -10.38 20.41 2.69
C ASN A 193 -11.72 19.78 2.26
N LEU A 194 -11.92 19.53 0.96
CA LEU A 194 -13.10 18.85 0.43
C LEU A 194 -13.26 17.45 1.05
N ILE A 195 -12.21 16.64 1.05
CA ILE A 195 -12.25 15.29 1.63
C ILE A 195 -12.47 15.34 3.14
N THR A 196 -11.85 16.31 3.82
CA THR A 196 -11.99 16.48 5.27
C THR A 196 -13.42 16.89 5.65
N PHE A 197 -14.01 17.84 4.92
CA PHE A 197 -15.42 18.25 5.08
C PHE A 197 -16.37 17.05 4.96
N TRP A 198 -16.17 16.19 3.97
CA TRP A 198 -16.99 14.99 3.78
C TRP A 198 -16.86 13.96 4.89
N ARG A 199 -15.71 13.89 5.57
CA ARG A 199 -15.55 12.98 6.72
C ARG A 199 -16.30 13.49 7.95
N LEU A 200 -16.36 14.80 8.14
CA LEU A 200 -16.98 15.42 9.31
C LEU A 200 -18.51 15.50 9.21
N THR A 201 -19.06 15.51 8.00
CA THR A 201 -20.51 15.63 7.76
C THR A 201 -21.25 14.28 7.69
N LYS A 202 -20.56 13.15 7.92
CA LYS A 202 -21.13 11.79 7.89
C LYS A 202 -21.00 11.01 9.22
N THR A 203 -20.71 11.68 10.32
CA THR A 203 -21.06 11.23 11.69
C THR A 203 -22.39 11.84 12.08
#